data_AF-V6TQ71-F1
#
_entry.id   AF-V6TQ71-F1
#
_cell.length_a   1.000
_cell.length_b   1.000
_cell.length_c   1.000
_cell.angle_alpha   90.00
_cell.angle_beta   90.00
_cell.angle_gamma   90.00
#
_symmetry.space_group_name_H-M   'P 1'
#
loop_
_entity.id
_entity.type
_entity.pdbx_description
1 polymer ?
#
loop_
_entity_poly.entity_id
_entity_poly.type
_entity_poly.pdbx_seq_one_letter_code
_entity_poly.pdbx_strand_id
1 'polypeptide(L)'
;MPSFSRYCNLEDAKEHFVDEWRPDLSAIEDAFVKMVLEKIFVLDSIERPTAGDIAFLLQTLNISTNELSARDPVSGEGRRSYIISDSSSSKISFSWTPFVRAITDGDIKAVKRHLSKKGGKNARGDLALMVTANVGHRDVVELLDPTDKSGVTALMRTAERGDVVVARALMTKQKKLRDSDGKTALIHAAQRGCKEAVRVLLEHEKGMKDNQSHSALYHALKTGHMETAKIVLPHEDPTDENGVTALMRAAARGDAEMVELLAPLQKGAKDKDGTTAFAHALKNKHEGIATVLRKHEAPSRTPLMCAAVTGDVETARRHLSGKDKKNSDGETALMLSAKVGNEGIVNLLDSTNSPADSREHASFSWLTDRYYMDTLMTIYPFERNGLQSLFKVEKQQDVLKQRDGTYTKEPRR
;
A
#
# COMPACT_ATOMS: atom_id res chain seq x y z
N MET A 1 50.55 25.73 -9.76
CA MET A 1 49.52 24.67 -9.77
C MET A 1 50.21 23.34 -9.98
N PRO A 2 49.94 22.29 -9.18
CA PRO A 2 50.47 20.96 -9.48
C PRO A 2 49.80 20.47 -10.78
N SER A 3 50.61 20.10 -11.77
CA SER A 3 50.16 19.58 -13.05
C SER A 3 49.58 18.17 -12.87
N PHE A 4 48.31 17.98 -13.23
CA PHE A 4 47.70 16.66 -13.47
C PHE A 4 48.37 16.01 -14.69
N SER A 5 49.55 15.39 -14.52
CA SER A 5 50.25 14.77 -15.64
C SER A 5 51.30 13.73 -15.24
N ARG A 6 51.05 12.87 -14.23
CA ARG A 6 52.02 11.78 -13.96
C ARG A 6 51.50 10.35 -13.80
N TYR A 7 50.20 10.08 -13.74
CA TYR A 7 49.73 8.70 -13.50
C TYR A 7 48.40 8.32 -14.15
N CYS A 8 48.17 8.69 -15.42
CA CYS A 8 47.11 8.03 -16.21
C CYS A 8 47.69 7.64 -17.56
N ASN A 9 47.97 6.35 -17.74
CA ASN A 9 48.26 5.80 -19.05
C ASN A 9 46.94 5.80 -19.84
N LEU A 10 46.92 6.38 -21.04
CA LEU A 10 45.69 6.50 -21.83
C LEU A 10 45.10 5.15 -22.27
N GLU A 11 45.90 4.08 -22.24
CA GLU A 11 45.44 2.71 -22.51
C GLU A 11 44.59 2.13 -21.37
N ASP A 12 44.90 2.47 -20.11
CA ASP A 12 44.15 2.00 -18.92
C ASP A 12 42.73 2.61 -18.85
N ALA A 13 42.55 3.81 -19.42
CA ALA A 13 41.26 4.52 -19.42
C ALA A 13 40.20 3.80 -20.27
N LYS A 14 40.61 3.05 -21.31
CA LYS A 14 39.68 2.26 -22.14
C LYS A 14 39.20 0.99 -21.44
N GLU A 15 39.95 0.46 -20.48
CA GLU A 15 39.55 -0.71 -19.69
C GLU A 15 38.64 -0.33 -18.50
N HIS A 16 38.68 0.92 -18.05
CA HIS A 16 37.97 1.38 -16.84
C HIS A 16 36.67 2.16 -17.13
N PHE A 17 36.47 2.64 -18.36
CA PHE A 17 35.31 3.44 -18.76
C PHE A 17 34.60 2.78 -19.95
N VAL A 18 34.09 1.57 -19.73
CA VAL A 18 33.29 0.79 -20.70
C VAL A 18 31.85 1.30 -20.75
N ASP A 19 31.13 1.03 -21.85
CA ASP A 19 29.69 1.23 -21.91
C ASP A 19 29.03 0.57 -20.68
N GLU A 20 28.16 1.33 -19.99
CA GLU A 20 27.54 1.00 -18.69
C GLU A 20 28.37 1.27 -17.42
N TRP A 21 29.60 1.80 -17.50
CA TRP A 21 30.35 2.20 -16.31
C TRP A 21 29.61 3.28 -15.51
N ARG A 22 29.48 3.06 -14.19
CA ARG A 22 28.97 4.04 -13.23
C ARG A 22 29.89 4.10 -12.01
N PRO A 23 30.21 5.29 -11.50
CA PRO A 23 30.97 5.41 -10.25
C PRO A 23 30.14 4.88 -9.08
N ASP A 24 30.81 4.22 -8.13
CA ASP A 24 30.17 3.87 -6.86
C ASP A 24 30.00 5.14 -6.02
N LEU A 25 28.74 5.54 -5.82
CA LEU A 25 28.34 6.70 -5.02
C LEU A 25 27.53 6.28 -3.80
N SER A 26 27.63 5.01 -3.39
CA SER A 26 26.94 4.47 -2.21
C SER A 26 27.30 5.21 -0.92
N ALA A 27 28.55 5.66 -0.80
CA ALA A 27 29.08 6.41 0.34
C ALA A 27 28.61 7.87 0.43
N ILE A 28 27.86 8.38 -0.56
CA ILE A 28 27.42 9.77 -0.58
C ILE A 28 25.99 9.85 -0.05
N GLU A 29 25.85 10.41 1.16
CA GLU A 29 24.56 10.55 1.84
C GLU A 29 23.72 11.71 1.29
N ASP A 30 24.38 12.79 0.84
CA ASP A 30 23.70 13.93 0.25
C ASP A 30 23.18 13.56 -1.15
N ALA A 31 21.86 13.41 -1.24
CA ALA A 31 21.17 13.00 -2.46
C ALA A 31 21.39 13.97 -3.62
N PHE A 32 21.67 15.25 -3.34
CA PHE A 32 21.97 16.24 -4.36
C PHE A 32 23.42 16.11 -4.85
N VAL A 33 24.40 16.00 -3.96
CA VAL A 33 25.81 15.77 -4.32
C VAL A 33 25.95 14.47 -5.11
N LYS A 34 25.29 13.40 -4.65
CA LYS A 34 25.24 12.12 -5.34
C LYS A 34 24.69 12.26 -6.75
N MET A 35 23.57 12.95 -6.93
CA MET A 35 22.96 13.21 -8.24
C MET A 35 23.87 14.04 -9.17
N VAL A 36 24.53 15.10 -8.64
CA VAL A 36 25.47 15.91 -9.44
C VAL A 36 26.61 15.03 -9.95
N LEU A 37 27.16 14.17 -9.09
CA LEU A 37 28.24 13.27 -9.45
C LEU A 37 27.77 12.20 -10.46
N GLU A 38 26.59 11.61 -10.29
CA GLU A 38 25.98 10.70 -11.26
C GLU A 38 25.88 11.33 -12.67
N LYS A 39 25.66 12.65 -12.76
CA LYS A 39 25.54 13.37 -14.04
C LYS A 39 26.88 13.91 -14.57
N ILE A 40 27.87 14.14 -13.71
CA ILE A 40 29.26 14.48 -14.12
C ILE A 40 29.94 13.26 -14.73
N PHE A 41 29.73 12.09 -14.12
CA PHE A 41 30.35 10.83 -14.50
C PHE A 41 29.55 10.08 -15.59
N VAL A 42 29.08 10.82 -16.60
CA VAL A 42 28.47 10.25 -17.82
C VAL A 42 29.54 10.11 -18.90
N LEU A 43 29.56 8.94 -19.55
CA LEU A 43 30.49 8.58 -20.62
C LEU A 43 30.25 9.40 -21.90
N ASP A 44 28.98 9.65 -22.24
CA ASP A 44 28.63 10.50 -23.38
C ASP A 44 28.96 11.97 -23.08
N SER A 45 29.97 12.48 -23.80
CA SER A 45 30.43 13.87 -23.72
C SER A 45 29.35 14.91 -24.05
N ILE A 46 28.29 14.54 -24.76
CA ILE A 46 27.16 15.43 -25.10
C ILE A 46 26.18 15.58 -23.93
N GLU A 47 26.09 14.57 -23.07
CA GLU A 47 25.18 14.54 -21.92
C GLU A 47 25.81 15.12 -20.63
N ARG A 48 27.14 15.30 -20.62
CA ARG A 48 27.87 15.84 -19.47
C ARG A 48 27.58 17.35 -19.26
N PRO A 49 27.19 17.78 -18.06
CA PRO A 49 27.02 19.20 -17.73
C PRO A 49 28.37 19.92 -17.68
N THR A 50 28.42 21.18 -18.10
CA THR A 50 29.67 21.98 -18.05
C THR A 50 29.98 22.50 -16.65
N ALA A 51 31.21 22.94 -16.40
CA ALA A 51 31.59 23.54 -15.12
C ALA A 51 30.74 24.79 -14.78
N GLY A 52 30.35 25.57 -15.78
CA GLY A 52 29.45 26.71 -15.59
C GLY A 52 28.02 26.29 -15.23
N ASP A 53 27.56 25.18 -15.80
CA ASP A 53 26.25 24.59 -15.50
C ASP A 53 26.19 24.07 -14.06
N ILE A 54 27.25 23.40 -13.62
CA ILE A 54 27.41 22.92 -12.24
C ILE A 54 27.46 24.11 -11.26
N ALA A 55 28.25 25.15 -11.56
CA ALA A 55 28.36 26.34 -10.73
C ALA A 55 27.01 27.09 -10.61
N PHE A 56 26.26 27.20 -11.71
CA PHE A 56 24.95 27.82 -11.73
C PHE A 56 23.90 26.98 -10.96
N LEU A 57 23.92 25.65 -11.10
CA LEU A 57 23.07 24.73 -10.34
C LEU A 57 23.31 24.86 -8.83
N LEU A 58 24.58 24.89 -8.42
CA LEU A 58 24.96 25.08 -7.02
C LEU A 58 24.45 26.43 -6.49
N GLN A 59 24.52 27.50 -7.30
CA GLN A 59 24.02 28.82 -6.90
C GLN A 59 22.49 28.91 -6.83
N THR A 60 21.78 28.35 -7.81
CA THR A 60 20.30 28.37 -7.83
C THR A 60 19.70 27.58 -6.68
N LEU A 61 20.35 26.49 -6.26
CA LEU A 61 19.93 25.69 -5.11
C LEU A 61 20.34 26.32 -3.77
N ASN A 62 21.46 27.05 -3.71
CA ASN A 62 21.86 27.83 -2.52
C ASN A 62 20.92 29.00 -2.19
N ILE A 63 20.10 29.47 -3.14
CA ILE A 63 19.08 30.49 -2.86
C ILE A 63 17.97 29.89 -1.99
N SER A 64 17.66 28.60 -2.14
CA SER A 64 16.57 27.93 -1.40
C SER A 64 16.93 27.57 0.06
N THR A 65 18.20 27.36 0.40
CA THR A 65 18.60 27.09 1.80
C THR A 65 18.47 28.34 2.67
N ASN A 66 18.65 29.52 2.09
CA ASN A 66 18.45 30.80 2.78
C ASN A 66 16.97 31.14 3.00
N GLU A 67 16.05 30.70 2.11
CA GLU A 67 14.61 30.99 2.24
C GLU A 67 13.87 30.13 3.29
N LEU A 68 14.47 29.05 3.80
CA LEU A 68 13.96 28.36 5.00
C LEU A 68 14.32 29.10 6.29
N SER A 69 15.22 30.09 6.24
CA SER A 69 15.73 30.80 7.41
C SER A 69 15.19 32.22 7.60
N ALA A 70 14.38 32.75 6.68
CA ALA A 70 13.98 34.16 6.73
C ALA A 70 12.50 34.39 6.39
N ARG A 71 11.68 34.58 7.45
CA ARG A 71 10.54 35.50 7.40
C ARG A 71 11.07 36.90 7.76
N ASP A 72 11.30 37.71 6.71
CA ASP A 72 11.29 39.18 6.52
C ASP A 72 11.24 40.17 7.71
N PRO A 73 11.58 41.47 7.51
CA PRO A 73 12.49 42.07 6.51
C PRO A 73 13.36 43.23 7.09
N VAL A 74 14.28 43.76 6.26
CA VAL A 74 14.57 45.20 6.02
C VAL A 74 16.07 45.45 5.73
N SER A 75 16.28 46.21 4.66
CA SER A 75 17.45 47.04 4.31
C SER A 75 18.60 46.39 3.53
N GLY A 76 18.68 46.78 2.26
CA GLY A 76 19.89 47.43 1.75
C GLY A 76 20.73 46.65 0.75
N GLU A 77 20.59 47.04 -0.52
CA GLU A 77 21.64 47.12 -1.54
C GLU A 77 22.49 45.89 -1.90
N GLY A 78 22.47 45.53 -3.19
CA GLY A 78 23.54 44.72 -3.77
C GLY A 78 23.16 43.92 -5.01
N ARG A 79 22.73 44.58 -6.10
CA ARG A 79 22.77 43.95 -7.43
C ARG A 79 24.24 43.62 -7.76
N ARG A 80 24.64 42.36 -7.62
CA ARG A 80 25.91 41.85 -8.19
C ARG A 80 25.64 41.15 -9.51
N SER A 81 25.84 41.90 -10.59
CA SER A 81 26.04 41.37 -11.93
C SER A 81 27.37 40.62 -12.00
N TYR A 82 27.35 39.32 -12.27
CA TYR A 82 28.55 38.58 -12.67
C TYR A 82 28.59 38.45 -14.19
N ILE A 83 29.36 39.33 -14.80
CA ILE A 83 29.87 39.17 -16.17
C ILE A 83 30.98 38.11 -16.08
N ILE A 84 30.82 36.99 -16.77
CA ILE A 84 31.94 36.09 -17.07
C ILE A 84 32.32 36.35 -18.52
N SER A 85 33.39 37.13 -18.68
CA SER A 85 34.23 37.17 -19.86
C SER A 85 35.35 36.15 -19.70
N ASP A 86 35.55 35.25 -20.66
CA ASP A 86 36.76 35.23 -21.49
C ASP A 86 36.68 34.07 -22.50
N SER A 87 37.62 34.08 -23.42
CA SER A 87 37.56 33.68 -24.80
C SER A 87 38.42 32.45 -25.09
N SER A 88 38.11 31.82 -26.23
CA SER A 88 38.94 30.83 -26.95
C SER A 88 39.25 29.50 -26.26
N SER A 89 38.44 28.48 -26.53
CA SER A 89 38.89 27.23 -27.19
C SER A 89 37.74 26.25 -27.40
N SER A 90 37.63 25.75 -28.63
CA SER A 90 36.98 24.49 -29.01
C SER A 90 35.45 24.40 -28.85
N LYS A 91 34.80 24.62 -30.01
CA LYS A 91 33.38 24.40 -30.35
C LYS A 91 32.79 23.13 -29.72
N ILE A 92 32.11 23.25 -28.58
CA ILE A 92 30.85 22.60 -28.15
C ILE A 92 30.50 23.22 -26.77
N SER A 93 29.26 23.72 -26.60
CA SER A 93 28.53 23.97 -25.32
C SER A 93 27.91 25.35 -25.06
N PHE A 94 27.76 26.25 -26.04
CA PHE A 94 27.10 27.57 -25.80
C PHE A 94 25.56 27.52 -25.58
N SER A 95 24.92 26.36 -25.72
CA SER A 95 23.45 26.28 -25.84
C SER A 95 22.69 26.03 -24.53
N TRP A 96 23.37 25.67 -23.44
CA TRP A 96 22.69 25.22 -22.22
C TRP A 96 22.57 26.33 -21.17
N THR A 97 23.62 27.10 -20.93
CA THR A 97 23.61 28.21 -19.96
C THR A 97 22.55 29.29 -20.28
N PRO A 98 22.35 29.71 -21.55
CA PRO A 98 21.26 30.64 -21.89
C PRO A 98 19.87 30.00 -21.75
N PHE A 99 19.76 28.70 -22.00
CA PHE A 99 18.50 27.95 -21.91
C PHE A 99 18.04 27.78 -20.45
N VAL A 100 18.96 27.39 -19.56
CA VAL A 100 18.67 27.27 -18.14
C VAL A 100 18.39 28.61 -17.50
N ARG A 101 19.06 29.68 -17.94
CA ARG A 101 18.72 31.05 -17.51
C ARG A 101 17.32 31.48 -17.96
N ALA A 102 16.93 31.16 -19.19
CA ALA A 102 15.56 31.39 -19.64
C ALA A 102 14.53 30.61 -18.81
N ILE A 103 14.87 29.40 -18.36
CA ILE A 103 14.09 28.60 -17.42
C ILE A 103 13.99 29.30 -16.06
N THR A 104 15.10 29.78 -15.49
CA THR A 104 15.09 30.45 -14.17
C THR A 104 14.33 31.76 -14.20
N ASP A 105 14.44 32.50 -15.30
CA ASP A 105 13.79 33.80 -15.47
C ASP A 105 12.31 33.66 -15.84
N GLY A 106 11.83 32.44 -16.12
CA GLY A 106 10.46 32.17 -16.56
C GLY A 106 10.16 32.69 -17.97
N ASP A 107 11.17 32.95 -18.81
CA ASP A 107 10.98 33.47 -20.17
C ASP A 107 10.54 32.35 -21.12
N ILE A 108 9.22 32.12 -21.15
CA ILE A 108 8.53 31.14 -22.01
C ILE A 108 8.93 31.29 -23.48
N LYS A 109 9.13 32.53 -23.98
CA LYS A 109 9.48 32.76 -25.39
C LYS A 109 10.91 32.34 -25.67
N ALA A 110 11.85 32.64 -24.78
CA ALA A 110 13.23 32.14 -24.89
C ALA A 110 13.28 30.61 -24.78
N VAL A 111 12.57 30.01 -23.81
CA VAL A 111 12.51 28.54 -23.66
C VAL A 111 11.98 27.89 -24.94
N LYS A 112 10.88 28.39 -25.53
CA LYS A 112 10.35 27.91 -26.82
C LYS A 112 11.37 27.99 -27.97
N ARG A 113 12.10 29.10 -28.08
CA ARG A 113 13.14 29.29 -29.11
C ARG A 113 14.30 28.31 -28.97
N HIS A 114 14.61 27.87 -27.76
CA HIS A 114 15.66 26.89 -27.50
C HIS A 114 15.18 25.44 -27.74
N LEU A 115 13.93 25.12 -27.41
CA LEU A 115 13.33 23.80 -27.63
C LEU A 115 13.12 23.47 -29.11
N SER A 116 12.74 24.45 -29.94
CA SER A 116 12.53 24.24 -31.38
C SER A 116 13.79 23.82 -32.15
N LYS A 117 14.98 23.92 -31.53
CA LYS A 117 16.27 23.60 -32.15
C LYS A 117 16.83 22.22 -31.80
N LYS A 118 16.26 21.47 -30.85
CA LYS A 118 16.76 20.14 -30.44
C LYS A 118 15.63 19.21 -30.00
N GLY A 119 15.23 18.31 -30.90
CA GLY A 119 14.32 17.20 -30.60
C GLY A 119 15.09 16.02 -30.02
N GLY A 120 15.08 15.87 -28.70
CA GLY A 120 15.60 14.69 -28.01
C GLY A 120 15.32 14.80 -26.51
N LYS A 121 14.41 13.97 -26.00
CA LYS A 121 14.20 13.82 -24.54
C LYS A 121 15.40 13.02 -23.99
N ASN A 122 16.43 13.71 -23.52
CA ASN A 122 17.63 13.14 -22.90
C ASN A 122 17.90 13.79 -21.53
N ALA A 123 19.00 13.44 -20.86
CA ALA A 123 19.39 13.92 -19.51
C ALA A 123 19.29 15.45 -19.31
N ARG A 124 19.35 16.20 -20.42
CA ARG A 124 19.17 17.65 -20.54
C ARG A 124 17.75 18.13 -20.25
N GLY A 125 16.73 17.35 -20.64
CA GLY A 125 15.31 17.61 -20.39
C GLY A 125 14.92 17.35 -18.93
N ASP A 126 15.44 16.27 -18.33
CA ASP A 126 15.20 15.96 -16.91
C ASP A 126 15.84 17.01 -16.00
N LEU A 127 17.04 17.47 -16.35
CA LEU A 127 17.72 18.54 -15.63
C LEU A 127 17.00 19.88 -15.79
N ALA A 128 16.46 20.18 -16.98
CA ALA A 128 15.62 21.35 -17.19
C ALA A 128 14.32 21.29 -16.35
N LEU A 129 13.65 20.14 -16.31
CA LEU A 129 12.45 19.92 -15.49
C LEU A 129 12.75 20.12 -14.00
N MET A 130 13.84 19.55 -13.50
CA MET A 130 14.26 19.70 -12.11
C MET A 130 14.50 21.17 -11.74
N VAL A 131 15.25 21.92 -12.56
CA VAL A 131 15.51 23.34 -12.31
C VAL A 131 14.21 24.15 -12.38
N THR A 132 13.33 23.92 -13.37
CA THR A 132 12.03 24.63 -13.45
C THR A 132 11.16 24.39 -12.23
N ALA A 133 11.11 23.16 -11.74
CA ALA A 133 10.25 22.79 -10.64
C ALA A 133 10.71 23.42 -9.32
N ASN A 134 12.02 23.57 -9.12
CA ASN A 134 12.61 24.22 -7.95
C ASN A 134 12.44 25.74 -7.95
N VAL A 135 12.58 26.40 -9.11
CA VAL A 135 12.36 27.86 -9.22
C VAL A 135 10.87 28.21 -9.17
N GLY A 136 10.02 27.27 -9.55
CA GLY A 136 8.59 27.30 -9.29
C GLY A 136 7.71 27.74 -10.46
N HIS A 137 8.26 27.78 -11.68
CA HIS A 137 7.56 28.20 -12.89
C HIS A 137 6.74 27.06 -13.50
N ARG A 138 5.47 26.92 -13.05
CA ARG A 138 4.55 25.86 -13.54
C ARG A 138 4.38 25.87 -15.06
N ASP A 139 4.26 27.04 -15.67
CA ASP A 139 4.05 27.16 -17.12
C ASP A 139 5.24 26.64 -17.93
N VAL A 140 6.46 26.70 -17.36
CA VAL A 140 7.66 26.17 -17.99
C VAL A 140 7.73 24.65 -17.82
N VAL A 141 7.25 24.10 -16.69
CA VAL A 141 7.07 22.64 -16.53
C VAL A 141 6.13 22.09 -17.59
N GLU A 142 4.96 22.71 -17.78
CA GLU A 142 4.00 22.32 -18.83
C GLU A 142 4.53 22.55 -20.24
N LEU A 143 5.46 23.49 -20.43
CA LEU A 143 6.12 23.68 -21.72
C LEU A 143 7.15 22.58 -22.02
N LEU A 144 7.88 22.13 -21.01
CA LEU A 144 8.95 21.12 -21.15
C LEU A 144 8.40 19.70 -21.24
N ASP A 145 7.44 19.36 -20.38
CA ASP A 145 6.74 18.07 -20.43
C ASP A 145 5.24 18.30 -20.20
N PRO A 146 4.49 18.60 -21.27
CA PRO A 146 3.09 18.96 -21.16
C PRO A 146 2.26 17.84 -20.56
N THR A 147 1.29 18.24 -19.76
CA THR A 147 0.18 17.36 -19.38
C THR A 147 -0.55 16.92 -20.66
N ASP A 148 -0.72 15.61 -20.84
CA ASP A 148 -1.39 15.12 -22.05
C ASP A 148 -2.92 15.19 -21.94
N LYS A 149 -3.61 14.76 -22.99
CA LYS A 149 -5.08 14.77 -23.07
C LYS A 149 -5.75 13.88 -22.02
N SER A 150 -5.03 12.88 -21.51
CA SER A 150 -5.46 12.02 -20.40
C SER A 150 -5.15 12.65 -19.04
N GLY A 151 -4.60 13.87 -18.96
CA GLY A 151 -4.26 14.48 -17.68
C GLY A 151 -3.00 13.90 -17.03
N VAL A 152 -2.22 13.09 -17.75
CA VAL A 152 -0.96 12.54 -17.22
C VAL A 152 0.08 13.66 -17.19
N THR A 153 0.61 13.91 -15.99
CA THR A 153 1.57 14.99 -15.72
C THR A 153 3.02 14.50 -15.80
N ALA A 154 3.97 15.44 -15.85
CA ALA A 154 5.40 15.13 -15.76
C ALA A 154 5.74 14.36 -14.46
N LEU A 155 5.12 14.71 -13.33
CA LEU A 155 5.30 13.98 -12.08
C LEU A 155 4.82 12.52 -12.17
N MET A 156 3.70 12.25 -12.84
CA MET A 156 3.22 10.88 -13.03
C MET A 156 4.17 10.06 -13.89
N ARG A 157 4.67 10.61 -15.00
CA ARG A 157 5.63 9.92 -15.88
C ARG A 157 6.97 9.66 -15.20
N THR A 158 7.46 10.60 -14.41
CA THR A 158 8.72 10.45 -13.65
C THR A 158 8.56 9.45 -12.51
N ALA A 159 7.42 9.47 -11.81
CA ALA A 159 7.08 8.48 -10.80
C ALA A 159 6.97 7.06 -11.38
N GLU A 160 6.38 6.92 -12.57
CA GLU A 160 6.28 5.68 -13.34
C GLU A 160 7.67 5.12 -13.73
N ARG A 161 8.63 5.99 -14.03
CA ARG A 161 10.03 5.61 -14.35
C ARG A 161 10.90 5.35 -13.12
N GLY A 162 10.47 5.81 -11.95
CA GLY A 162 11.28 5.78 -10.74
C GLY A 162 12.33 6.89 -10.65
N ASP A 163 12.19 7.98 -11.41
CA ASP A 163 13.11 9.13 -11.41
C ASP A 163 12.89 10.00 -10.15
N VAL A 164 13.33 9.49 -8.99
CA VAL A 164 13.02 10.06 -7.67
C VAL A 164 13.47 11.52 -7.52
N VAL A 165 14.61 11.86 -8.12
CA VAL A 165 15.16 13.23 -8.10
C VAL A 165 14.22 14.22 -8.78
N VAL A 166 13.80 13.90 -10.01
CA VAL A 166 12.89 14.77 -10.78
C VAL A 166 11.52 14.78 -10.13
N ALA A 167 11.07 13.63 -9.61
CA ALA A 167 9.82 13.54 -8.86
C ALA A 167 9.82 14.47 -7.63
N ARG A 168 10.88 14.47 -6.81
CA ARG A 168 11.02 15.37 -5.66
C ARG A 168 10.88 16.85 -6.05
N ALA A 169 11.51 17.25 -7.14
CA ALA A 169 11.44 18.62 -7.62
C ALA A 169 10.00 18.96 -8.08
N LEU A 170 9.38 18.09 -8.88
CA LEU A 170 8.04 18.30 -9.45
C LEU A 170 6.91 18.23 -8.41
N MET A 171 7.10 17.51 -7.30
CA MET A 171 6.10 17.38 -6.23
C MET A 171 5.66 18.71 -5.63
N THR A 172 6.52 19.73 -5.62
CA THR A 172 6.16 21.06 -5.12
C THR A 172 5.01 21.68 -5.90
N LYS A 173 4.81 21.28 -7.17
CA LYS A 173 3.80 21.86 -8.09
C LYS A 173 2.73 20.88 -8.56
N GLN A 174 3.07 19.60 -8.73
CA GLN A 174 2.20 18.62 -9.37
C GLN A 174 1.67 17.53 -8.43
N LYS A 175 2.00 17.56 -7.14
CA LYS A 175 1.43 16.59 -6.16
C LYS A 175 -0.09 16.65 -6.13
N LYS A 176 -0.73 15.50 -5.89
CA LYS A 176 -2.19 15.32 -5.79
C LYS A 176 -2.97 15.60 -7.07
N LEU A 177 -2.30 15.89 -8.19
CA LEU A 177 -2.96 15.93 -9.49
C LEU A 177 -3.38 14.51 -9.88
N ARG A 178 -4.46 14.41 -10.64
CA ARG A 178 -5.09 13.16 -11.06
C ARG A 178 -5.23 13.15 -12.58
N ASP A 179 -4.93 12.03 -13.19
CA ASP A 179 -5.21 11.80 -14.61
C ASP A 179 -6.71 11.49 -14.83
N SER A 180 -7.09 11.16 -16.07
CA SER A 180 -8.45 10.85 -16.47
C SER A 180 -9.03 9.62 -15.77
N ASP A 181 -8.18 8.69 -15.35
CA ASP A 181 -8.57 7.52 -14.56
C ASP A 181 -8.63 7.83 -13.06
N GLY A 182 -8.26 9.06 -12.68
CA GLY A 182 -8.19 9.48 -11.28
C GLY A 182 -6.90 9.07 -10.59
N LYS A 183 -5.91 8.51 -11.31
CA LYS A 183 -4.66 8.03 -10.73
C LYS A 183 -3.72 9.20 -10.44
N THR A 184 -3.04 9.12 -9.30
CA THR A 184 -2.00 10.07 -8.89
C THR A 184 -0.61 9.53 -9.23
N ALA A 185 0.43 10.34 -9.03
CA ALA A 185 1.81 9.90 -9.23
C ALA A 185 2.19 8.71 -8.33
N LEU A 186 1.70 8.66 -7.09
CA LEU A 186 1.86 7.54 -6.18
C LEU A 186 1.25 6.25 -6.75
N ILE A 187 0.06 6.33 -7.34
CA ILE A 187 -0.60 5.17 -7.96
C ILE A 187 0.22 4.66 -9.16
N HIS A 188 0.72 5.56 -10.01
CA HIS A 188 1.61 5.20 -11.13
C HIS A 188 2.91 4.53 -10.65
N ALA A 189 3.58 5.10 -9.62
CA ALA A 189 4.79 4.50 -9.04
C ALA A 189 4.51 3.12 -8.41
N ALA A 190 3.38 2.97 -7.72
CA ALA A 190 2.99 1.71 -7.10
C ALA A 190 2.67 0.63 -8.14
N GLN A 191 1.97 1.00 -9.22
CA GLN A 191 1.64 0.12 -10.34
C GLN A 191 2.90 -0.37 -11.09
N ARG A 192 4.00 0.39 -11.08
CA ARG A 192 5.30 -0.01 -11.68
C ARG A 192 6.30 -0.59 -10.70
N GLY A 193 5.97 -0.63 -9.41
CA GLY A 193 6.87 -1.15 -8.38
C GLY A 193 8.07 -0.25 -8.07
N CYS A 194 7.99 1.05 -8.36
CA CYS A 194 9.05 2.03 -8.13
C CYS A 194 9.16 2.41 -6.64
N LYS A 195 9.74 1.52 -5.82
CA LYS A 195 9.82 1.62 -4.35
C LYS A 195 10.27 2.99 -3.83
N GLU A 196 11.33 3.56 -4.39
CA GLU A 196 11.87 4.84 -3.91
C GLU A 196 10.98 6.02 -4.29
N ALA A 197 10.35 6.00 -5.47
CA ALA A 197 9.34 7.00 -5.83
C ALA A 197 8.12 6.89 -4.91
N VAL A 198 7.68 5.67 -4.58
CA VAL A 198 6.60 5.42 -3.62
C VAL A 198 6.92 6.00 -2.24
N ARG A 199 8.12 5.75 -1.68
CA ARG A 199 8.53 6.30 -0.38
C ARG A 199 8.40 7.82 -0.31
N VAL A 200 8.81 8.49 -1.38
CA VAL A 200 8.77 9.95 -1.45
C VAL A 200 7.34 10.47 -1.61
N LEU A 201 6.54 9.81 -2.44
CA LEU A 201 5.18 10.24 -2.76
C LEU A 201 4.17 9.94 -1.64
N LEU A 202 4.42 8.92 -0.81
CA LEU A 202 3.55 8.50 0.30
C LEU A 202 3.24 9.64 1.27
N GLU A 203 4.22 10.47 1.60
CA GLU A 203 4.04 11.60 2.53
C GLU A 203 3.02 12.65 2.04
N HIS A 204 2.73 12.65 0.73
CA HIS A 204 1.90 13.68 0.10
C HIS A 204 0.60 13.14 -0.50
N GLU A 205 0.58 11.89 -0.95
CA GLU A 205 -0.54 11.31 -1.70
C GLU A 205 -1.15 10.07 -1.04
N LYS A 206 -0.70 9.68 0.17
CA LYS A 206 -1.31 8.54 0.90
C LYS A 206 -2.83 8.69 1.01
N GLY A 207 -3.55 7.60 0.78
CA GLY A 207 -5.00 7.53 0.89
C GLY A 207 -5.76 8.13 -0.30
N MET A 208 -5.07 8.70 -1.30
CA MET A 208 -5.70 9.06 -2.56
C MET A 208 -6.04 7.81 -3.37
N LYS A 209 -7.18 7.87 -4.07
CA LYS A 209 -7.74 6.73 -4.82
C LYS A 209 -8.01 7.13 -6.25
N ASP A 210 -8.07 6.16 -7.15
CA ASP A 210 -8.51 6.35 -8.53
C ASP A 210 -10.05 6.48 -8.63
N ASN A 211 -10.58 6.60 -9.85
CA ASN A 211 -12.03 6.74 -10.07
C ASN A 211 -12.82 5.46 -9.72
N GLN A 212 -12.15 4.32 -9.62
CA GLN A 212 -12.72 3.05 -9.16
C GLN A 212 -12.54 2.85 -7.65
N SER A 213 -12.10 3.87 -6.91
CA SER A 213 -11.83 3.81 -5.47
C SER A 213 -10.69 2.87 -5.06
N HIS A 214 -9.79 2.51 -5.98
CA HIS A 214 -8.58 1.75 -5.69
C HIS A 214 -7.42 2.68 -5.29
N SER A 215 -6.69 2.28 -4.24
CA SER A 215 -5.53 3.02 -3.74
C SER A 215 -4.22 2.53 -4.35
N ALA A 216 -3.10 3.16 -3.99
CA ALA A 216 -1.78 2.74 -4.46
C ALA A 216 -1.45 1.30 -4.03
N LEU A 217 -1.87 0.89 -2.83
CA LEU A 217 -1.75 -0.49 -2.34
C LEU A 217 -2.43 -1.48 -3.28
N TYR A 218 -3.66 -1.21 -3.71
CA TYR A 218 -4.39 -2.08 -4.63
C TYR A 218 -3.61 -2.27 -5.94
N HIS A 219 -3.14 -1.18 -6.56
CA HIS A 219 -2.40 -1.25 -7.81
C HIS A 219 -1.07 -2.01 -7.67
N ALA A 220 -0.34 -1.82 -6.56
CA ALA A 220 0.88 -2.59 -6.28
C ALA A 220 0.61 -4.09 -6.10
N LEU A 221 -0.46 -4.45 -5.39
CA LEU A 221 -0.84 -5.85 -5.19
C LEU A 221 -1.32 -6.49 -6.50
N LYS A 222 -2.20 -5.80 -7.24
CA LYS A 222 -2.79 -6.28 -8.49
C LYS A 222 -1.74 -6.57 -9.57
N THR A 223 -0.66 -5.81 -9.58
CA THR A 223 0.48 -5.96 -10.49
C THR A 223 1.57 -6.90 -9.97
N GLY A 224 1.43 -7.42 -8.75
CA GLY A 224 2.37 -8.36 -8.14
C GLY A 224 3.64 -7.72 -7.54
N HIS A 225 3.67 -6.39 -7.39
CA HIS A 225 4.79 -5.67 -6.78
C HIS A 225 4.77 -5.74 -5.25
N MET A 226 4.99 -6.95 -4.71
CA MET A 226 4.85 -7.26 -3.28
C MET A 226 5.73 -6.41 -2.36
N GLU A 227 6.99 -6.14 -2.76
CA GLU A 227 7.89 -5.30 -1.95
C GLU A 227 7.41 -3.85 -1.88
N THR A 228 6.81 -3.35 -2.95
CA THR A 228 6.18 -2.03 -2.97
C THR A 228 4.91 -2.03 -2.13
N ALA A 229 4.09 -3.07 -2.22
CA ALA A 229 2.90 -3.23 -1.38
C ALA A 229 3.25 -3.25 0.11
N LYS A 230 4.35 -3.93 0.52
CA LYS A 230 4.85 -3.90 1.90
C LYS A 230 5.23 -2.50 2.39
N ILE A 231 5.72 -1.63 1.51
CA ILE A 231 6.04 -0.24 1.83
C ILE A 231 4.75 0.58 1.97
N VAL A 232 3.75 0.39 1.10
CA VAL A 232 2.51 1.18 1.09
C VAL A 232 1.54 0.77 2.21
N LEU A 233 1.46 -0.53 2.51
CA LEU A 233 0.47 -1.13 3.40
C LEU A 233 0.38 -0.45 4.79
N PRO A 234 1.49 -0.17 5.51
CA PRO A 234 1.42 0.49 6.81
C PRO A 234 0.87 1.92 6.76
N HIS A 235 0.90 2.57 5.60
CA HIS A 235 0.47 3.95 5.43
C HIS A 235 -0.98 4.06 4.94
N GLU A 236 -1.46 3.13 4.12
CA GLU A 236 -2.82 3.16 3.56
C GLU A 236 -3.83 2.29 4.33
N ASP A 237 -3.40 1.16 4.90
CA ASP A 237 -4.26 0.26 5.67
C ASP A 237 -3.49 -0.32 6.89
N PRO A 238 -3.15 0.54 7.86
CA PRO A 238 -2.40 0.14 9.04
C PRO A 238 -3.17 -0.90 9.87
N THR A 239 -2.40 -1.76 10.53
CA THR A 239 -2.97 -2.59 11.60
C THR A 239 -3.42 -1.66 12.73
N ASP A 240 -4.67 -1.82 13.21
CA ASP A 240 -5.16 -0.96 14.29
C ASP A 240 -4.68 -1.41 15.67
N GLU A 241 -5.06 -0.65 16.70
CA GLU A 241 -4.72 -0.91 18.09
C GLU A 241 -5.20 -2.27 18.59
N ASN A 242 -6.19 -2.89 17.95
CA ASN A 242 -6.68 -4.22 18.30
C ASN A 242 -5.94 -5.34 17.57
N GLY A 243 -4.94 -5.01 16.75
CA GLY A 243 -4.24 -5.99 15.91
C GLY A 243 -5.05 -6.39 14.68
N VAL A 244 -6.14 -5.69 14.36
CA VAL A 244 -6.94 -6.02 13.18
C VAL A 244 -6.21 -5.53 11.93
N THR A 245 -5.95 -6.46 11.03
CA THR A 245 -5.21 -6.24 9.78
C THR A 245 -6.11 -5.88 8.60
N ALA A 246 -5.53 -5.34 7.53
CA ALA A 246 -6.21 -5.10 6.26
C ALA A 246 -6.91 -6.38 5.73
N LEU A 247 -6.25 -7.54 5.81
CA LEU A 247 -6.81 -8.83 5.40
C LEU A 247 -8.05 -9.21 6.23
N MET A 248 -8.03 -8.98 7.55
CA MET A 248 -9.19 -9.23 8.41
C MET A 248 -10.36 -8.31 8.06
N ARG A 249 -10.10 -7.02 7.78
CA ARG A 249 -11.13 -6.08 7.34
C ARG A 249 -11.71 -6.46 5.98
N ALA A 250 -10.88 -6.86 5.02
CA ALA A 250 -11.33 -7.35 3.72
C ALA A 250 -12.20 -8.60 3.87
N ALA A 251 -11.76 -9.55 4.70
CA ALA A 251 -12.50 -10.77 4.99
C ALA A 251 -13.85 -10.51 5.67
N ALA A 252 -13.91 -9.56 6.61
CA ALA A 252 -15.15 -9.17 7.29
C ALA A 252 -16.14 -8.42 6.37
N ARG A 253 -15.66 -7.74 5.32
CA ARG A 253 -16.48 -6.98 4.37
C ARG A 253 -16.99 -7.82 3.19
N GLY A 254 -16.47 -9.03 2.99
CA GLY A 254 -16.81 -9.81 1.80
C GLY A 254 -15.98 -9.42 0.56
N ASP A 255 -14.86 -8.72 0.73
CA ASP A 255 -14.01 -8.27 -0.39
C ASP A 255 -13.07 -9.39 -0.84
N ALA A 256 -13.59 -10.28 -1.70
CA ALA A 256 -12.86 -11.45 -2.18
C ALA A 256 -11.58 -11.09 -2.95
N GLU A 257 -11.62 -10.02 -3.75
CA GLU A 257 -10.44 -9.59 -4.52
C GLU A 257 -9.34 -9.10 -3.57
N MET A 258 -9.66 -8.23 -2.62
CA MET A 258 -8.65 -7.75 -1.69
C MET A 258 -8.14 -8.86 -0.77
N VAL A 259 -8.96 -9.86 -0.43
CA VAL A 259 -8.51 -11.06 0.29
C VAL A 259 -7.45 -11.83 -0.49
N GLU A 260 -7.67 -12.09 -1.78
CA GLU A 260 -6.70 -12.79 -2.62
C GLU A 260 -5.39 -12.01 -2.73
N LEU A 261 -5.49 -10.69 -2.86
CA LEU A 261 -4.33 -9.80 -2.96
C LEU A 261 -3.54 -9.70 -1.64
N LEU A 262 -4.20 -9.65 -0.48
CA LEU A 262 -3.54 -9.46 0.83
C LEU A 262 -3.09 -10.76 1.50
N ALA A 263 -3.70 -11.90 1.18
CA ALA A 263 -3.37 -13.18 1.80
C ALA A 263 -1.86 -13.52 1.77
N PRO A 264 -1.10 -13.26 0.68
CA PRO A 264 0.34 -13.49 0.66
C PRO A 264 1.14 -12.69 1.71
N LEU A 265 0.63 -11.52 2.12
CA LEU A 265 1.32 -10.61 3.04
C LEU A 265 0.91 -10.80 4.50
N GLN A 266 -0.36 -11.13 4.76
CA GLN A 266 -0.95 -11.08 6.10
C GLN A 266 -1.57 -12.41 6.57
N LYS A 267 -1.42 -13.52 5.82
CA LYS A 267 -1.95 -14.83 6.23
C LYS A 267 -1.48 -15.22 7.64
N GLY A 268 -2.42 -15.71 8.45
CA GLY A 268 -2.12 -16.24 9.78
C GLY A 268 -1.89 -15.16 10.85
N ALA A 269 -1.99 -13.88 10.50
CA ALA A 269 -2.06 -12.81 11.49
C ALA A 269 -3.27 -13.01 12.40
N LYS A 270 -3.11 -12.63 13.67
CA LYS A 270 -4.14 -12.69 14.70
C LYS A 270 -4.32 -11.33 15.33
N ASP A 271 -5.56 -10.94 15.59
CA ASP A 271 -5.86 -9.79 16.42
C ASP A 271 -5.63 -10.11 17.91
N LYS A 272 -5.87 -9.14 18.79
CA LYS A 272 -5.70 -9.30 20.25
C LYS A 272 -6.58 -10.40 20.86
N ASP A 273 -7.71 -10.71 20.23
CA ASP A 273 -8.61 -11.79 20.65
C ASP A 273 -8.15 -13.15 20.10
N GLY A 274 -7.04 -13.20 19.36
CA GLY A 274 -6.54 -14.41 18.72
C GLY A 274 -7.28 -14.79 17.44
N THR A 275 -8.13 -13.91 16.92
CA THR A 275 -9.00 -14.15 15.76
C THR A 275 -8.24 -13.87 14.47
N THR A 276 -8.36 -14.76 13.47
CA THR A 276 -7.74 -14.61 12.14
C THR A 276 -8.74 -14.08 11.11
N ALA A 277 -8.26 -13.73 9.90
CA ALA A 277 -9.13 -13.28 8.82
C ALA A 277 -10.17 -14.33 8.40
N PHE A 278 -9.80 -15.62 8.42
CA PHE A 278 -10.71 -16.74 8.22
C PHE A 278 -11.88 -16.74 9.22
N ALA A 279 -11.60 -16.52 10.51
CA ALA A 279 -12.63 -16.47 11.53
C ALA A 279 -13.54 -15.24 11.39
N HIS A 280 -12.99 -14.07 11.01
CA HIS A 280 -13.77 -12.89 10.63
C HIS A 280 -14.70 -13.15 9.45
N ALA A 281 -14.24 -13.89 8.42
CA ALA A 281 -15.08 -14.30 7.30
C ALA A 281 -16.24 -15.21 7.71
N LEU A 282 -16.00 -16.21 8.58
CA LEU A 282 -17.05 -17.10 9.09
C LEU A 282 -18.09 -16.33 9.92
N LYS A 283 -17.64 -15.44 10.82
CA LYS A 283 -18.54 -14.63 11.66
C LYS A 283 -19.48 -13.75 10.84
N ASN A 284 -19.01 -13.26 9.69
CA ASN A 284 -19.80 -12.45 8.76
C ASN A 284 -20.45 -13.28 7.62
N LYS A 285 -20.41 -14.62 7.71
CA LYS A 285 -21.02 -15.54 6.75
C LYS A 285 -20.50 -15.41 5.30
N HIS A 286 -19.24 -15.03 5.14
CA HIS A 286 -18.57 -14.94 3.84
C HIS A 286 -17.85 -16.26 3.50
N GLU A 287 -18.64 -17.28 3.15
CA GLU A 287 -18.15 -18.67 3.01
C GLU A 287 -17.15 -18.88 1.87
N GLY A 288 -17.31 -18.17 0.75
CA GLY A 288 -16.36 -18.21 -0.36
C GLY A 288 -14.97 -17.75 0.07
N ILE A 289 -14.92 -16.63 0.80
CA ILE A 289 -13.70 -16.08 1.37
C ILE A 289 -13.12 -16.99 2.44
N ALA A 290 -13.95 -17.51 3.34
CA ALA A 290 -13.53 -18.47 4.35
C ALA A 290 -12.90 -19.71 3.69
N THR A 291 -13.43 -20.17 2.56
CA THR A 291 -12.87 -21.32 1.83
C THR A 291 -11.48 -21.03 1.26
N VAL A 292 -11.23 -19.82 0.75
CA VAL A 292 -9.91 -19.38 0.28
C VAL A 292 -8.93 -19.31 1.45
N LEU A 293 -9.31 -18.62 2.53
CA LEU A 293 -8.45 -18.40 3.70
C LEU A 293 -8.20 -19.68 4.52
N ARG A 294 -9.15 -20.62 4.54
CA ARG A 294 -9.03 -21.90 5.28
C ARG A 294 -7.75 -22.65 4.94
N LYS A 295 -7.37 -22.67 3.66
CA LYS A 295 -6.16 -23.36 3.19
C LYS A 295 -4.88 -22.82 3.83
N HIS A 296 -4.90 -21.55 4.22
CA HIS A 296 -3.74 -20.83 4.75
C HIS A 296 -3.77 -20.70 6.27
N GLU A 297 -4.95 -20.54 6.88
CA GLU A 297 -5.08 -20.20 8.31
C GLU A 297 -5.68 -21.32 9.17
N ALA A 298 -6.45 -22.24 8.57
CA ALA A 298 -7.13 -23.30 9.30
C ALA A 298 -7.19 -24.61 8.48
N PRO A 299 -6.04 -25.17 8.06
CA PRO A 299 -6.00 -26.33 7.16
C PRO A 299 -6.62 -27.60 7.79
N SER A 300 -6.66 -27.69 9.12
CA SER A 300 -7.29 -28.79 9.86
C SER A 300 -8.82 -28.74 9.84
N ARG A 301 -9.43 -27.58 9.54
CA ARG A 301 -10.90 -27.44 9.53
C ARG A 301 -11.48 -27.95 8.21
N THR A 302 -12.55 -28.72 8.30
CA THR A 302 -13.28 -29.23 7.13
C THR A 302 -14.35 -28.23 6.67
N PRO A 303 -14.85 -28.33 5.41
CA PRO A 303 -16.03 -27.57 4.98
C PRO A 303 -17.22 -27.77 5.92
N LEU A 304 -17.44 -29.00 6.41
CA LEU A 304 -18.52 -29.32 7.35
C LEU A 304 -18.34 -28.59 8.69
N MET A 305 -17.12 -28.51 9.23
CA MET A 305 -16.83 -27.73 10.45
C MET A 305 -17.03 -26.22 10.26
N CYS A 306 -16.87 -25.70 9.04
CA CYS A 306 -17.16 -24.30 8.73
C CYS A 306 -18.67 -24.07 8.69
N ALA A 307 -19.41 -24.93 7.98
CA ALA A 307 -20.87 -24.92 7.91
C ALA A 307 -21.51 -25.07 9.29
N ALA A 308 -20.92 -25.89 10.17
CA ALA A 308 -21.33 -26.03 11.55
C ALA A 308 -21.22 -24.75 12.38
N VAL A 309 -20.27 -23.86 12.05
CA VAL A 309 -20.11 -22.55 12.70
C VAL A 309 -21.01 -21.50 12.07
N THR A 310 -21.13 -21.47 10.74
CA THR A 310 -21.96 -20.47 10.03
C THR A 310 -23.45 -20.76 10.09
N GLY A 311 -23.83 -22.01 10.39
CA GLY A 311 -25.21 -22.48 10.37
C GLY A 311 -25.72 -22.85 8.98
N ASP A 312 -24.83 -23.05 7.99
CA ASP A 312 -25.22 -23.44 6.64
C ASP A 312 -25.60 -24.93 6.56
N VAL A 313 -26.90 -25.19 6.69
CA VAL A 313 -27.49 -26.53 6.65
C VAL A 313 -27.26 -27.23 5.31
N GLU A 314 -27.23 -26.49 4.21
CA GLU A 314 -27.11 -27.07 2.87
C GLU A 314 -25.66 -27.50 2.59
N THR A 315 -24.67 -26.65 2.89
CA THR A 315 -23.26 -27.09 2.81
C THR A 315 -22.96 -28.22 3.77
N ALA A 316 -23.56 -28.21 4.97
CA ALA A 316 -23.42 -29.30 5.92
C ALA A 316 -23.99 -30.61 5.36
N ARG A 317 -25.19 -30.59 4.78
CA ARG A 317 -25.84 -31.76 4.15
C ARG A 317 -24.97 -32.36 3.03
N ARG A 318 -24.32 -31.51 2.23
CA ARG A 318 -23.41 -31.97 1.15
C ARG A 318 -22.12 -32.59 1.66
N HIS A 319 -21.67 -32.29 2.88
CA HIS A 319 -20.36 -32.69 3.41
C HIS A 319 -20.43 -33.64 4.62
N LEU A 320 -21.54 -34.37 4.79
CA LEU A 320 -21.76 -35.30 5.92
C LEU A 320 -20.72 -36.43 6.04
N SER A 321 -20.02 -36.78 4.95
CA SER A 321 -18.99 -37.82 4.95
C SER A 321 -17.80 -37.52 5.87
N GLY A 322 -17.63 -36.26 6.29
CA GLY A 322 -16.56 -35.82 7.19
C GLY A 322 -16.99 -35.55 8.64
N LYS A 323 -18.17 -36.04 9.08
CA LYS A 323 -18.75 -35.69 10.39
C LYS A 323 -17.84 -35.98 11.60
N ASP A 324 -17.08 -37.07 11.54
CA ASP A 324 -16.22 -37.52 12.65
C ASP A 324 -14.78 -36.99 12.58
N LYS A 325 -14.44 -36.23 11.53
CA LYS A 325 -13.11 -35.60 11.44
C LYS A 325 -12.97 -34.60 12.58
N LYS A 326 -11.75 -34.49 13.11
CA LYS A 326 -11.38 -33.55 14.17
C LYS A 326 -10.43 -32.49 13.64
N ASN A 327 -10.60 -31.25 14.09
CA ASN A 327 -9.65 -30.17 13.81
C ASN A 327 -8.40 -30.32 14.71
N SER A 328 -7.48 -29.37 14.63
CA SER A 328 -6.27 -29.32 15.47
C SER A 328 -6.56 -29.23 16.97
N ASP A 329 -7.75 -28.75 17.34
CA ASP A 329 -8.21 -28.61 18.73
C ASP A 329 -8.98 -29.86 19.20
N GLY A 330 -9.09 -30.89 18.35
CA GLY A 330 -9.80 -32.14 18.65
C GLY A 330 -11.33 -32.07 18.47
N GLU A 331 -11.87 -30.95 17.97
CA GLU A 331 -13.32 -30.72 17.86
C GLU A 331 -13.89 -31.29 16.56
N THR A 332 -15.07 -31.92 16.65
CA THR A 332 -15.86 -32.35 15.47
C THR A 332 -16.84 -31.26 15.02
N ALA A 333 -17.45 -31.44 13.85
CA ALA A 333 -18.50 -30.53 13.38
C ALA A 333 -19.69 -30.44 14.35
N LEU A 334 -20.06 -31.56 14.98
CA LEU A 334 -21.13 -31.59 15.99
C LEU A 334 -20.77 -30.73 17.20
N MET A 335 -19.57 -30.91 17.76
CA MET A 335 -19.08 -30.12 18.91
C MET A 335 -19.10 -28.62 18.61
N LEU A 336 -18.64 -28.23 17.42
CA LEU A 336 -18.62 -26.84 16.97
C LEU A 336 -20.03 -26.26 16.82
N SER A 337 -20.96 -27.01 16.20
CA SER A 337 -22.35 -26.55 16.05
C SER A 337 -23.06 -26.37 17.39
N ALA A 338 -22.79 -27.25 18.36
CA ALA A 338 -23.33 -27.15 19.71
C ALA A 338 -22.77 -25.94 20.46
N LYS A 339 -21.45 -25.69 20.36
CA LYS A 339 -20.78 -24.54 20.98
C LYS A 339 -21.33 -23.20 20.49
N VAL A 340 -21.64 -23.11 19.20
CA VAL A 340 -22.20 -21.90 18.58
C VAL A 340 -23.73 -21.80 18.81
N GLY A 341 -24.40 -22.91 19.12
CA GLY A 341 -25.86 -22.96 19.28
C GLY A 341 -26.63 -23.13 17.97
N ASN A 342 -26.02 -23.73 16.95
CA ASN A 342 -26.65 -23.96 15.65
C ASN A 342 -27.52 -25.24 15.68
N GLU A 343 -28.70 -25.17 16.30
CA GLU A 343 -29.63 -26.29 16.50
C GLU A 343 -29.95 -27.06 15.21
N GLY A 344 -30.15 -26.36 14.09
CA GLY A 344 -30.44 -27.00 12.79
C GLY A 344 -29.32 -27.93 12.31
N ILE A 345 -28.06 -27.58 12.58
CA ILE A 345 -26.90 -28.41 12.24
C ILE A 345 -26.74 -29.55 13.26
N VAL A 346 -26.95 -29.27 14.55
CA VAL A 346 -26.91 -30.30 15.60
C VAL A 346 -27.90 -31.42 15.27
N ASN A 347 -29.15 -31.08 14.96
CA ASN A 347 -30.19 -32.05 14.59
C ASN A 347 -29.84 -32.80 13.29
N LEU A 348 -29.25 -32.11 12.30
CA LEU A 348 -28.81 -32.73 11.05
C LEU A 348 -27.69 -33.76 11.30
N LEU A 349 -26.71 -33.44 12.15
CA LEU A 349 -25.58 -34.32 12.43
C LEU A 349 -25.98 -35.48 13.36
N ASP A 350 -26.83 -35.22 14.35
CA ASP A 350 -27.30 -36.22 15.31
C ASP A 350 -28.26 -37.24 14.66
N SER A 351 -29.16 -36.80 13.79
CA SER A 351 -30.06 -37.70 13.03
C SER A 351 -29.33 -38.67 12.09
N THR A 352 -28.07 -38.39 11.73
CA THR A 352 -27.22 -39.32 10.96
C THR A 352 -26.47 -40.33 11.82
N ASN A 353 -26.50 -40.20 13.14
CA ASN A 353 -26.12 -41.25 14.09
C ASN A 353 -27.37 -42.10 14.38
N SER A 354 -27.79 -42.91 13.40
CA SER A 354 -28.77 -43.96 13.67
C SER A 354 -28.19 -45.00 14.66
N PRO A 355 -29.01 -45.63 15.51
CA PRO A 355 -28.61 -46.27 16.78
C PRO A 355 -27.76 -47.55 16.68
N ALA A 356 -27.13 -47.83 15.54
CA ALA A 356 -26.29 -49.01 15.34
C ALA A 356 -24.90 -48.89 16.01
N ASP A 357 -24.44 -47.67 16.33
CA ASP A 357 -23.21 -47.42 17.14
C ASP A 357 -23.55 -47.27 18.63
N SER A 358 -24.32 -48.21 19.17
CA SER A 358 -24.87 -48.20 20.53
C SER A 358 -23.86 -48.53 21.64
N ARG A 359 -22.71 -47.87 21.68
CA ARG A 359 -21.86 -47.82 22.88
C ARG A 359 -21.55 -46.41 23.39
N GLU A 360 -21.78 -45.36 22.60
CA GLU A 360 -21.64 -43.96 23.04
C GLU A 360 -22.97 -43.18 23.12
N HIS A 361 -24.07 -43.76 22.61
CA HIS A 361 -25.40 -43.13 22.59
C HIS A 361 -26.01 -42.83 23.98
N ALA A 362 -25.49 -43.39 25.06
CA ALA A 362 -25.90 -43.03 26.43
C ALA A 362 -25.23 -41.74 26.94
N SER A 363 -24.31 -41.15 26.18
CA SER A 363 -23.51 -40.00 26.59
C SER A 363 -23.77 -38.78 25.71
N PHE A 364 -25.02 -38.47 25.33
CA PHE A 364 -25.33 -37.16 24.71
C PHE A 364 -26.70 -36.57 25.09
N SER A 365 -27.46 -37.21 26.00
CA SER A 365 -28.61 -36.57 26.68
C SER A 365 -28.23 -35.37 27.55
N TRP A 366 -26.93 -35.10 27.75
CA TRP A 366 -26.40 -33.98 28.51
C TRP A 366 -26.12 -32.73 27.67
N LEU A 367 -26.21 -32.79 26.33
CA LEU A 367 -25.94 -31.62 25.47
C LEU A 367 -27.02 -30.53 25.58
N THR A 368 -28.21 -30.89 26.05
CA THR A 368 -29.34 -29.99 26.32
C THR A 368 -29.45 -29.57 27.78
N ASP A 369 -28.56 -30.06 28.66
CA ASP A 369 -28.69 -29.85 30.09
C ASP A 369 -27.94 -28.60 30.55
N ARG A 370 -28.70 -27.64 31.09
CA ARG A 370 -28.27 -26.32 31.57
C ARG A 370 -27.09 -26.41 32.56
N TYR A 371 -26.93 -27.56 33.21
CA TYR A 371 -25.92 -27.87 34.21
C TYR A 371 -24.50 -28.06 33.64
N TYR A 372 -24.35 -28.50 32.38
CA TYR A 372 -23.03 -28.72 31.77
C TYR A 372 -22.43 -27.46 31.13
N MET A 373 -23.28 -26.51 30.69
CA MET A 373 -22.83 -25.17 30.30
C MET A 373 -22.19 -24.45 31.49
N ASP A 374 -22.71 -24.58 32.71
CA ASP A 374 -22.08 -24.05 33.93
C ASP A 374 -20.75 -24.74 34.27
N THR A 375 -20.63 -26.04 33.98
CA THR A 375 -19.38 -26.80 34.19
C THR A 375 -18.30 -26.40 33.18
N LEU A 376 -18.67 -26.20 31.91
CA LEU A 376 -17.77 -25.64 30.88
C LEU A 376 -17.35 -24.20 31.19
N MET A 377 -18.24 -23.39 31.77
CA MET A 377 -17.94 -22.04 32.28
C MET A 377 -16.97 -22.02 33.48
N THR A 378 -16.80 -23.15 34.16
CA THR A 378 -15.88 -23.31 35.29
C THR A 378 -14.48 -23.76 34.84
N ILE A 379 -14.38 -24.50 33.72
CA ILE A 379 -13.12 -25.09 33.21
C ILE A 379 -12.43 -24.17 32.18
N TYR A 380 -13.16 -23.30 31.47
CA TYR A 380 -12.60 -22.38 30.47
C TYR A 380 -13.00 -20.90 30.76
N PRO A 381 -12.23 -20.17 31.59
CA PRO A 381 -12.65 -18.87 32.12
C PRO A 381 -12.61 -17.67 31.14
N PHE A 382 -12.19 -17.86 29.88
CA PHE A 382 -11.68 -16.76 29.05
C PHE A 382 -12.73 -15.99 28.23
N GLU A 383 -14.00 -16.41 28.19
CA GLU A 383 -15.03 -15.77 27.34
C GLU A 383 -16.27 -15.28 28.13
N ARG A 384 -16.05 -14.73 29.32
CA ARG A 384 -17.14 -14.26 30.21
C ARG A 384 -17.97 -13.09 29.66
N ASN A 385 -17.42 -12.32 28.71
CA ASN A 385 -18.01 -11.04 28.27
C ASN A 385 -19.01 -11.17 27.12
N GLY A 386 -18.91 -12.20 26.27
CA GLY A 386 -19.86 -12.42 25.18
C GLY A 386 -21.22 -12.95 25.66
N LEU A 387 -21.19 -13.87 26.64
CA LEU A 387 -22.37 -14.61 27.12
C LEU A 387 -23.23 -13.85 28.14
N GLN A 388 -22.72 -12.78 28.78
CA GLN A 388 -23.54 -11.92 29.65
C GLN A 388 -24.63 -11.16 28.89
N SER A 389 -24.45 -10.96 27.58
CA SER A 389 -25.45 -10.31 26.73
C SER A 389 -26.70 -11.19 26.52
N LEU A 390 -26.53 -12.52 26.46
CA LEU A 390 -27.62 -13.49 26.32
C LEU A 390 -28.48 -13.62 27.59
N PHE A 391 -27.86 -13.57 28.78
CA PHE A 391 -28.58 -13.61 30.06
C PHE A 391 -29.50 -12.39 30.31
N LYS A 392 -29.22 -11.24 29.68
CA LYS A 392 -30.10 -10.06 29.76
C LYS A 392 -31.37 -10.21 28.92
N VAL A 393 -31.30 -10.96 27.82
CA VAL A 393 -32.44 -11.16 26.91
C VAL A 393 -33.39 -12.22 27.47
N GLU A 394 -32.87 -13.29 28.08
CA GLU A 394 -33.69 -14.38 28.66
C GLU A 394 -34.52 -13.90 29.86
N LYS A 395 -33.95 -13.08 30.76
CA LYS A 395 -34.69 -12.49 31.89
C LYS A 395 -35.84 -11.56 31.46
N GLN A 396 -35.76 -10.94 30.28
CA GLN A 396 -36.85 -10.11 29.77
C GLN A 396 -37.98 -10.93 29.15
N GLN A 397 -37.69 -12.10 28.57
CA GLN A 397 -38.70 -12.98 27.97
C GLN A 397 -39.48 -13.79 29.02
N ASP A 398 -38.86 -14.21 30.11
CA ASP A 398 -39.55 -14.94 31.19
C ASP A 398 -40.54 -14.06 31.97
N VAL A 399 -40.25 -12.76 32.10
CA VAL A 399 -41.18 -11.78 32.72
C VAL A 399 -42.40 -11.52 31.84
N LEU A 400 -42.27 -11.65 30.52
CA LEU A 400 -43.38 -11.50 29.57
C LEU A 400 -44.30 -12.73 29.54
N LYS A 401 -43.74 -13.95 29.64
CA LYS A 401 -44.53 -15.20 29.63
C LYS A 401 -45.39 -15.42 30.87
N GLN A 402 -45.03 -14.84 32.02
CA GLN A 402 -45.85 -14.94 33.25
C GLN A 402 -47.08 -14.02 33.25
N ARG A 403 -47.22 -13.07 32.31
CA ARG A 403 -48.37 -12.16 32.25
C ARG A 403 -49.56 -12.66 31.44
N ASP A 404 -49.38 -13.62 30.55
CA ASP A 404 -50.40 -13.98 29.53
C ASP A 404 -51.17 -15.29 29.77
N GLY A 405 -51.12 -15.88 30.97
CA GLY A 405 -51.64 -17.24 31.21
C GLY A 405 -52.64 -17.41 32.36
N THR A 406 -53.87 -16.91 32.26
CA THR A 406 -55.09 -17.36 33.01
C THR A 406 -56.33 -16.84 32.27
N TYR A 407 -57.49 -17.48 32.08
CA TYR A 407 -58.07 -18.80 32.38
C TYR A 407 -59.39 -18.85 31.54
N THR A 408 -59.66 -19.86 30.72
CA THR A 408 -61.02 -20.15 30.23
C THR A 408 -61.41 -21.58 30.63
N LYS A 409 -62.34 -21.69 31.58
CA LYS A 409 -63.02 -22.96 31.92
C LYS A 409 -64.27 -23.07 31.05
N GLU A 410 -64.39 -24.14 30.27
CA GLU A 410 -65.66 -24.55 29.68
C GLU A 410 -66.44 -25.52 30.60
N PRO A 411 -67.79 -25.58 30.49
CA PRO A 411 -68.64 -26.30 31.42
C PRO A 411 -69.06 -27.68 30.87
N ARG A 412 -69.29 -28.65 31.76
CA ARG A 412 -70.20 -29.77 31.47
C ARG A 412 -71.05 -30.12 32.69
N ARG A 413 -72.30 -30.42 32.33
CA ARG A 413 -73.55 -30.67 33.07
C ARG A 413 -73.45 -31.31 34.44
#